data_AF-A0A151F1E4-F1
#
_entry.id   AF-A0A151F1E4-F1
#
_cell.length_a   1.000
_cell.length_b   1.000
_cell.length_c   1.000
_cell.angle_alpha   90.00
_cell.angle_beta   90.00
_cell.angle_gamma   90.00
#
_symmetry.space_group_name_H-M   'P 1'
#
loop_
_entity.id
_entity.type
_entity.pdbx_description
1 polymer ?
#
loop_
_entity_poly.entity_id
_entity_poly.type
_entity_poly.pdbx_seq_one_letter_code
_entity_poly.pdbx_strand_id
1 'polypeptide(L)' 'MTNSQLNVRTSDTLIKELDSLVDSGMFRNRTEAVNEGIRLLIRRYKAMKIADNIDKIAKENYGEGKLTDALFTLREEEDL' A
#
# COMPACT_ATOMS: atom_id res chain seq x y z
N MET A 1 9.11 21.66 -11.71
CA MET A 1 8.29 20.43 -11.62
C MET A 1 7.49 20.32 -12.90
N THR A 2 7.52 19.18 -13.58
CA THR A 2 6.66 18.94 -14.75
C THR A 2 5.24 18.74 -14.26
N ASN A 3 4.31 19.56 -14.76
CA ASN A 3 2.89 19.40 -14.50
C ASN A 3 2.33 18.35 -15.47
N SER A 4 1.86 17.23 -14.95
CA SER A 4 1.31 16.13 -15.75
C SER A 4 -0.18 15.98 -15.45
N GLN A 5 -1.00 15.94 -16.50
CA GLN A 5 -2.45 15.78 -16.38
C GLN A 5 -2.88 14.37 -16.75
N LEU A 6 -3.72 13.77 -15.91
CA LEU A 6 -4.33 12.45 -16.13
C LEU A 6 -5.85 12.62 -16.22
N ASN A 7 -6.46 12.11 -17.30
CA ASN A 7 -7.91 12.02 -17.44
C ASN A 7 -8.36 10.56 -17.22
N VAL A 8 -9.35 10.35 -16.35
CA VAL A 8 -9.84 9.03 -15.96
C VAL A 8 -11.35 8.98 -16.12
N ARG A 9 -11.87 7.90 -16.71
CA ARG A 9 -13.30 7.57 -16.65
C ARG A 9 -13.59 6.84 -15.34
N THR A 10 -14.59 7.29 -14.61
CA THR A 10 -14.98 6.72 -13.31
C THR A 10 -16.50 6.75 -13.15
N SER A 11 -17.02 6.17 -12.06
CA SER A 11 -18.45 6.17 -11.76
C SER A 11 -18.87 7.41 -10.96
N ASP A 12 -20.13 7.81 -11.10
CA ASP A 12 -20.72 8.90 -10.32
C ASP A 12 -20.67 8.62 -8.81
N THR A 13 -20.80 7.35 -8.42
CA THR A 13 -20.68 6.92 -7.02
C THR A 13 -19.31 7.27 -6.44
N LEU A 14 -18.24 6.96 -7.17
CA LEU A 14 -16.87 7.27 -6.71
C LEU A 14 -16.62 8.78 -6.64
N ILE A 15 -17.20 9.57 -7.56
CA ILE A 15 -17.12 11.02 -7.48
C ILE A 15 -17.83 11.54 -6.22
N LYS A 16 -19.03 11.03 -5.91
CA LYS A 16 -19.78 11.44 -4.70
C LYS A 16 -19.05 11.08 -3.41
N GLU A 17 -18.44 9.90 -3.35
CA GLU A 17 -17.63 9.50 -2.19
C GLU A 17 -16.40 10.39 -2.03
N LEU A 18 -15.69 10.68 -3.14
CA LEU A 18 -14.55 11.59 -3.14
C LEU A 18 -14.95 13.00 -2.66
N ASP A 19 -16.09 13.50 -3.14
CA ASP A 19 -16.64 14.80 -2.74
C ASP A 19 -16.96 14.83 -1.26
N SER A 20 -17.61 13.78 -0.72
CA SER A 20 -17.88 13.70 0.72
C SER A 20 -16.61 13.79 1.56
N LEU A 21 -15.49 13.24 1.11
CA LEU A 21 -14.21 13.34 1.82
C LEU A 21 -13.66 14.77 1.79
N VAL A 22 -13.76 15.46 0.65
CA VAL A 22 -13.35 16.87 0.51
C VAL A 22 -14.25 17.77 1.35
N ASP A 23 -15.57 17.59 1.27
CA ASP A 23 -16.56 18.39 1.99
C ASP A 23 -16.45 18.23 3.52
N SER A 24 -16.02 17.06 3.98
CA SER A 24 -15.73 16.81 5.40
C SER A 24 -14.45 17.49 5.91
N GLY A 25 -13.67 18.10 5.02
CA GLY A 25 -12.40 18.75 5.35
C GLY A 25 -11.20 17.81 5.48
N MET A 26 -11.35 16.52 5.15
CA MET A 26 -10.22 15.56 5.15
C MET A 26 -9.17 15.89 4.07
N PHE A 27 -9.60 16.50 2.97
CA PHE A 27 -8.73 16.98 1.89
C PHE A 27 -9.13 18.39 1.46
N ARG A 28 -8.17 19.19 1.02
CA ARG A 28 -8.39 20.58 0.58
C ARG A 28 -9.16 20.65 -0.74
N ASN A 29 -8.99 19.66 -1.61
CA ASN A 29 -9.65 19.56 -2.90
C ASN A 29 -9.55 18.14 -3.49
N ARG A 30 -10.29 17.90 -4.59
CA ARG A 30 -10.29 16.62 -5.32
C ARG A 30 -8.89 16.22 -5.80
N THR A 31 -8.07 17.17 -6.26
CA THR A 31 -6.71 16.88 -6.75
C THR A 31 -5.83 16.30 -5.64
N GLU A 32 -5.91 16.84 -4.43
CA GLU A 32 -5.19 16.31 -3.27
C GLU A 32 -5.68 14.89 -2.93
N ALA A 33 -7.00 14.70 -2.83
CA ALA A 33 -7.60 13.42 -2.51
C ALA A 33 -7.25 12.32 -3.53
N VAL A 34 -7.32 12.62 -4.84
CA VAL A 34 -6.93 11.67 -5.90
C VAL A 34 -5.44 11.35 -5.83
N ASN A 35 -4.58 12.33 -5.62
CA ASN A 35 -3.14 12.10 -5.52
C ASN A 35 -2.78 11.23 -4.30
N GLU A 36 -3.43 11.43 -3.16
CA GLU A 36 -3.25 10.55 -2.00
C GLU A 36 -3.77 9.14 -2.27
N GLY A 37 -4.92 8.99 -2.92
CA GLY A 37 -5.43 7.70 -3.37
C GLY A 37 -4.44 6.94 -4.26
N ILE A 38 -3.84 7.63 -5.24
CA ILE A 38 -2.81 7.05 -6.12
C ILE A 38 -1.57 6.64 -5.32
N ARG A 39 -1.11 7.45 -4.36
CA ARG A 39 0.04 7.11 -3.50
C ARG A 39 -0.25 5.85 -2.66
N LEU A 40 -1.43 5.78 -2.06
CA LEU A 40 -1.86 4.62 -1.27
C LEU A 40 -1.92 3.36 -2.12
N LEU A 41 -2.48 3.46 -3.33
CA LEU A 41 -2.53 2.35 -4.29
C LEU A 41 -1.12 1.84 -4.62
N ILE A 42 -0.21 2.74 -5.01
CA ILE A 42 1.17 2.37 -5.35
C ILE A 42 1.87 1.71 -4.15
N ARG A 43 1.72 2.27 -2.95
CA ARG A 43 2.32 1.70 -1.73
C ARG A 43 1.79 0.29 -1.45
N ARG A 44 0.48 0.08 -1.55
CA ARG A 44 -0.17 -1.23 -1.36
C ARG A 44 0.41 -2.28 -2.30
N TYR A 45 0.46 -2.00 -3.60
CA TYR A 45 0.97 -2.97 -4.57
C TYR A 45 2.48 -3.22 -4.46
N LYS A 46 3.26 -2.21 -4.06
CA LYS A 46 4.68 -2.42 -3.74
C LYS A 46 4.85 -3.33 -2.52
N ALA A 47 4.07 -3.11 -1.46
CA ALA A 47 4.12 -3.94 -0.26
C ALA A 47 3.72 -5.39 -0.55
N MET A 48 2.66 -5.60 -1.33
CA MET A 48 2.25 -6.95 -1.77
C MET A 48 3.35 -7.66 -2.55
N LYS A 49 4.02 -6.97 -3.48
CA LYS A 49 5.14 -7.55 -4.23
C LYS A 49 6.32 -7.92 -3.34
N ILE A 50 6.59 -7.13 -2.29
CA ILE A 50 7.63 -7.46 -1.31
C ILE A 50 7.24 -8.71 -0.52
N ALA A 51 5.99 -8.79 -0.04
CA ALA A 51 5.48 -9.96 0.68
C ALA A 51 5.57 -11.23 -0.19
N ASP A 52 5.11 -11.17 -1.44
CA ASP A 52 5.21 -12.29 -2.38
C ASP A 52 6.66 -12.74 -2.61
N ASN A 53 7.60 -11.78 -2.65
CA ASN A 53 9.02 -12.09 -2.81
C ASN A 53 9.61 -12.73 -1.55
N ILE A 54 9.25 -12.23 -0.36
CA ILE A 54 9.66 -12.82 0.92
C ILE A 54 9.15 -14.25 1.02
N ASP A 55 7.88 -14.50 0.69
CA ASP A 55 7.28 -15.84 0.72
C ASP A 55 7.95 -16.79 -0.27
N LYS A 56 8.33 -16.31 -1.47
CA LYS A 56 9.10 -17.10 -2.44
C LYS A 56 10.49 -17.46 -1.90
N ILE A 57 11.23 -16.47 -1.39
CA ILE A 57 12.56 -16.69 -0.80
C ILE A 57 12.47 -17.64 0.39
N ALA A 58 11.43 -17.53 1.22
CA ALA A 58 11.19 -18.42 2.35
C ALA A 58 10.92 -19.86 1.89
N LYS A 59 10.05 -20.04 0.90
CA LYS A 59 9.76 -21.36 0.33
C LYS A 59 10.99 -21.99 -0.32
N GLU A 60 11.78 -21.20 -1.05
CA GLU A 60 12.99 -21.65 -1.72
C GLU A 60 14.13 -22.01 -0.74
N ASN A 61 14.32 -21.23 0.33
CA ASN A 61 15.47 -21.39 1.24
C ASN A 61 15.17 -22.23 2.49
N TYR A 62 13.92 -22.21 2.97
CA TYR A 62 13.62 -22.72 4.32
C TYR A 62 12.50 -23.77 4.35
N GLY A 63 11.70 -23.90 3.29
CA GLY A 63 10.49 -24.74 3.30
C GLY A 63 9.36 -24.12 4.14
N GLU A 64 8.12 -24.60 3.98
CA GLU A 64 6.94 -24.04 4.68
C GLU A 64 7.12 -24.07 6.20
N GLY A 65 6.97 -22.91 6.85
CA GLY A 65 6.98 -22.72 8.32
C GLY A 65 8.22 -22.03 8.90
N LYS A 66 9.39 -22.17 8.27
CA LYS A 66 10.66 -21.81 8.92
C LYS A 66 11.01 -20.32 8.95
N LEU A 67 10.50 -19.48 8.04
CA LEU A 67 10.81 -18.04 8.07
C LEU A 67 10.15 -17.36 9.29
N THR A 68 8.90 -17.71 9.58
CA THR A 68 8.21 -17.26 10.78
C THR A 68 8.99 -17.68 12.03
N ASP A 69 9.39 -18.95 12.13
CA ASP A 69 10.14 -19.45 13.27
C ASP A 69 11.52 -18.77 13.41
N ALA A 70 12.21 -18.52 12.29
CA ALA A 70 13.50 -17.82 12.26
C ALA A 70 13.39 -16.34 12.67
N LEU A 71 12.31 -15.66 12.26
CA LEU A 71 12.04 -14.27 12.66
C LEU A 71 11.67 -14.18 14.16
N PHE A 72 10.98 -15.18 14.70
CA PHE A 72 10.71 -15.27 16.13
C PHE A 72 11.99 -15.51 16.94
N THR A 73 12.87 -16.42 16.50
CA THR A 73 14.14 -16.69 17.20
C THR A 73 15.09 -15.49 17.18
N LEU A 74 15.23 -14.80 16.04
CA LEU A 74 16.06 -13.58 15.95
C LEU A 74 15.57 -12.47 16.89
N ARG A 75 14.25 -12.34 17.06
CA ARG A 75 13.67 -11.33 17.95
C ARG A 75 13.89 -11.67 19.43
N GLU A 76 13.88 -12.94 19.80
CA GLU A 76 14.19 -13.38 21.17
C GLU A 76 15.68 -13.22 21.51
N GLU A 77 16.58 -13.28 20.52
CA GLU A 77 18.01 -13.05 20.72
C GLU A 77 18.40 -11.56 20.88
N GLU A 78 17.60 -10.62 20.37
CA GLU A 78 17.84 -9.16 20.54
C GLU A 78 17.41 -8.61 21.91
N ASP A 79 16.56 -9.33 22.65
CA ASP A 79 16.04 -8.94 23.98
C ASP A 79 16.87 -9.51 25.16
N LEU A 80 18.05 -10.11 24.90
CA LEU A 80 19.04 -10.64 25.87
C LEU A 80 20.32 -9.78 25.94
#